data_AF-A0A8K0DCK0-F1
#
_entry.id   AF-A0A8K0DCK0-F1
#
_cell.length_a   1.000
_cell.length_b   1.000
_cell.length_c   1.000
_cell.angle_alpha   90.00
_cell.angle_beta   90.00
_cell.angle_gamma   90.00
#
_symmetry.space_group_name_H-M   'P 1'
#
loop_
_entity.id
_entity.type
_entity.pdbx_description
1 polymer ?
#
loop_
_entity_poly.entity_id
_entity_poly.type
_entity_poly.pdbx_seq_one_letter_code
_entity_poly.pdbx_strand_id
1 'polypeptide(L)'
;MNQTIEAVRENAMGWLMASERFNVPQAKFRCHYQHVLVNLSRYKPIFDSEMEEELANHILDLEGRLFGLNIIEVKKLAYEFAERAALDRRFEKINQTAGWE
;
A
#
# COMPACT_ATOMS: atom_id res chain seq x y z
N MET A 1 16.71 0.62 -13.37
CA MET A 1 15.85 -0.58 -13.54
C MET A 1 14.40 -0.19 -13.75
N ASN A 2 13.80 0.65 -12.88
CA ASN A 2 12.43 1.16 -13.05
C ASN A 2 12.22 1.88 -14.38
N GLN A 3 13.11 2.82 -14.73
CA GLN A 3 13.10 3.53 -16.02
C GLN A 3 13.07 2.60 -17.24
N THR A 4 13.73 1.44 -17.14
CA THR A 4 13.76 0.46 -18.24
C THR A 4 12.45 -0.32 -18.34
N ILE A 5 11.80 -0.59 -17.22
CA ILE A 5 10.49 -1.26 -17.16
C ILE A 5 9.39 -0.33 -17.66
N GLU A 6 9.44 0.95 -17.28
CA GLU A 6 8.54 2.01 -17.75
C GLU A 6 8.62 2.16 -19.27
N ALA A 7 9.83 2.29 -19.83
CA ALA A 7 10.03 2.39 -21.28
C ALA A 7 9.48 1.19 -22.08
N VAL A 8 9.51 -0.02 -21.50
CA VAL A 8 8.91 -1.23 -22.11
C VAL A 8 7.39 -1.24 -21.91
N ARG A 9 6.86 -0.79 -20.76
CA ARG A 9 5.41 -0.67 -20.51
C ARG A 9 4.75 0.37 -21.42
N GLU A 10 5.44 1.47 -21.69
CA GLU A 10 4.99 2.55 -22.58
C GLU A 10 5.09 2.19 -24.08
N ASN A 11 5.51 0.95 -24.42
CA ASN A 11 5.80 0.50 -25.79
C ASN A 11 6.82 1.39 -26.55
N ALA A 12 7.60 2.21 -25.84
CA ALA A 12 8.59 3.08 -26.45
C ALA A 12 9.81 2.30 -26.98
N MET A 13 10.14 1.15 -26.37
CA MET A 13 11.27 0.30 -26.76
C MET A 13 10.94 -1.19 -26.65
N GLY A 14 11.51 -1.99 -27.56
CA GLY A 14 11.50 -3.45 -27.46
C GLY A 14 12.51 -3.99 -26.43
N TRP A 15 12.29 -5.21 -25.94
CA TRP A 15 13.09 -5.85 -24.88
C TRP A 15 14.60 -5.84 -25.12
N LEU A 16 15.04 -6.13 -26.36
CA LEU A 16 16.45 -6.14 -26.73
C LEU A 16 17.06 -4.74 -26.68
N MET A 17 16.38 -3.77 -27.29
CA MET A 17 16.81 -2.37 -27.35
C MET A 17 16.91 -1.75 -25.95
N ALA A 18 15.96 -2.06 -25.07
CA ALA A 18 16.01 -1.63 -23.67
C ALA A 18 17.18 -2.26 -22.90
N SER A 19 17.52 -3.52 -23.18
CA SER A 19 18.68 -4.20 -22.58
C SER A 19 20.01 -3.55 -22.94
N GLU A 20 20.19 -3.23 -24.22
CA GLU A 20 21.39 -2.58 -24.72
C GLU A 20 21.49 -1.14 -24.21
N ARG A 21 20.39 -0.38 -24.24
CA ARG A 21 20.37 1.03 -23.86
C ARG A 21 20.67 1.26 -22.38
N PHE A 22 20.11 0.42 -21.52
CA PHE A 22 20.23 0.55 -20.07
C PHE A 22 21.27 -0.39 -19.46
N ASN A 23 21.99 -1.17 -20.28
CA ASN A 23 23.02 -2.13 -19.87
C ASN A 23 22.58 -3.06 -18.73
N VAL A 24 21.36 -3.59 -18.84
CA VAL A 24 20.79 -4.55 -17.88
C VAL A 24 20.35 -5.80 -18.65
N PRO A 25 20.65 -7.02 -18.17
CA PRO A 25 20.27 -8.26 -18.85
C PRO A 25 18.76 -8.43 -19.03
N GLN A 26 18.34 -8.95 -20.19
CA GLN A 26 16.92 -9.19 -20.51
C GLN A 26 16.15 -9.99 -19.45
N ALA A 27 16.79 -11.03 -18.90
CA ALA A 27 16.19 -11.87 -17.86
C ALA A 27 15.77 -11.07 -16.62
N LYS A 28 16.58 -10.08 -16.22
CA LYS A 28 16.27 -9.22 -15.06
C LYS A 28 15.01 -8.39 -15.29
N PHE A 29 14.82 -7.85 -16.50
CA PHE A 29 13.59 -7.13 -16.83
C PHE A 29 12.39 -8.05 -16.85
N ARG A 30 12.49 -9.23 -17.47
CA ARG A 30 11.34 -10.14 -17.56
C ARG A 30 10.85 -10.56 -16.18
N CYS A 31 11.76 -10.85 -15.26
CA CYS A 31 11.40 -11.11 -13.86
C CYS A 31 10.68 -9.89 -13.24
N HIS A 32 11.30 -8.71 -13.26
CA HIS A 32 10.71 -7.52 -12.61
C HIS A 32 9.47 -6.96 -13.31
N TYR A 33 9.30 -7.16 -14.61
CA TYR A 33 8.13 -6.75 -15.36
C TYR A 33 6.89 -7.55 -14.93
N GLN A 34 7.07 -8.86 -14.67
CA GLN A 34 6.02 -9.77 -14.23
C GLN A 34 5.75 -9.70 -12.72
N HIS A 35 6.71 -9.21 -11.93
CA HIS A 35 6.47 -8.92 -10.52
C HIS A 35 5.50 -7.73 -10.38
N VAL A 36 4.21 -8.03 -10.48
CA VAL A 36 3.20 -7.26 -9.76
C VAL A 36 3.51 -7.42 -8.28
N LEU A 37 3.48 -6.34 -7.50
CA LEU A 37 3.51 -6.39 -6.04
C LEU A 37 2.23 -7.07 -5.57
N VAL A 38 2.16 -8.39 -5.70
CA VAL A 38 1.07 -9.19 -5.18
C VAL A 38 1.35 -9.40 -3.71
N ASN A 39 0.44 -8.97 -2.85
CA ASN A 39 0.53 -9.25 -1.43
C ASN A 39 0.42 -10.78 -1.23
N LEU A 40 1.56 -11.42 -0.95
CA LEU A 40 1.67 -12.86 -0.71
C LEU A 40 1.24 -13.26 0.72
N SER A 41 0.86 -12.28 1.55
CA SER A 41 0.40 -12.53 2.91
C SER A 41 -0.91 -13.31 2.93
N ARG A 42 -1.09 -14.11 3.99
CA ARG A 42 -2.38 -14.73 4.33
C ARG A 42 -3.46 -13.67 4.58
N TYR A 43 -3.06 -12.49 5.06
CA TYR A 43 -3.96 -11.41 5.40
C TYR A 43 -4.04 -10.41 4.24
N LYS A 44 -5.26 -10.25 3.70
CA LYS A 44 -5.56 -9.19 2.74
C LYS A 44 -5.79 -7.88 3.51
N PRO A 45 -5.37 -6.73 2.96
CA PRO A 45 -5.72 -5.43 3.51
C PRO A 45 -7.25 -5.30 3.54
N ILE A 46 -7.75 -4.66 4.60
CA ILE A 46 -9.18 -4.47 4.83
C ILE A 46 -9.63 -3.15 4.21
N PHE A 47 -8.79 -2.13 4.35
CA PHE A 47 -8.98 -0.84 3.72
C PHE A 47 -8.53 -0.92 2.26
N ASP A 48 -9.29 -0.26 1.39
CA ASP A 48 -8.84 0.01 0.04
C ASP A 48 -7.83 1.17 0.04
N SER A 49 -7.09 1.34 -1.05
CA SER A 49 -6.05 2.38 -1.14
C SER A 49 -6.60 3.78 -0.85
N GLU A 50 -7.81 4.08 -1.32
CA GLU A 50 -8.48 5.38 -1.09
C GLU A 50 -8.85 5.58 0.38
N MET A 51 -9.28 4.51 1.05
CA MET A 51 -9.65 4.53 2.47
C MET A 51 -8.42 4.69 3.38
N GLU A 52 -7.30 4.06 3.02
CA GLU A 52 -6.03 4.24 3.73
C GLU A 52 -5.53 5.68 3.61
N GLU A 53 -5.67 6.29 2.43
CA GLU A 53 -5.30 7.68 2.18
C GLU A 53 -6.19 8.65 2.98
N GLU A 54 -7.51 8.44 3.00
CA GLU A 54 -8.44 9.25 3.80
C GLU A 54 -8.09 9.20 5.30
N LEU A 55 -7.85 8.00 5.84
CA LEU A 55 -7.48 7.82 7.24
C LEU A 55 -6.14 8.49 7.57
N ALA A 56 -5.13 8.35 6.69
CA ALA A 56 -3.83 8.97 6.86
C ALA A 56 -3.93 10.50 6.86
N ASN A 57 -4.67 11.07 5.92
CA ASN A 57 -4.89 12.51 5.83
C ASN A 57 -5.60 13.05 7.08
N HIS A 58 -6.57 12.31 7.62
CA HIS A 58 -7.23 12.71 8.85
C HIS A 58 -6.29 12.72 10.05
N ILE A 59 -5.42 11.71 10.19
CA ILE A 59 -4.41 11.65 11.27
C ILE A 59 -3.43 12.82 11.15
N LEU A 60 -2.97 13.13 9.93
CA LEU A 60 -2.05 14.26 9.68
C LEU A 60 -2.69 15.61 9.99
N ASP A 61 -3.98 15.80 9.68
CA ASP A 61 -4.72 17.02 10.05
C ASP A 61 -4.88 17.14 11.57
N LEU A 62 -5.13 16.03 12.27
CA LEU A 62 -5.17 16.01 13.74
C LEU A 62 -3.80 16.35 14.35
N GLU A 63 -2.71 15.78 13.83
CA GLU A 63 -1.36 16.09 14.26
C GLU A 63 -1.02 17.58 14.02
N GLY A 64 -1.37 18.13 12.86
CA GLY A 64 -1.18 19.53 12.53
C GLY A 64 -1.94 20.50 13.44
N ARG A 65 -3.04 20.04 14.05
CA ARG A 65 -3.83 20.77 15.06
C ARG A 65 -3.32 20.56 16.49
N LEU A 66 -2.14 19.96 16.64
CA LEU A 66 -1.49 19.65 17.93
C LEU A 66 -2.25 18.63 18.78
N PHE A 67 -3.07 17.76 18.16
CA PHE A 67 -3.53 16.55 18.84
C PHE A 67 -2.37 15.54 18.86
N GLY A 68 -1.75 15.38 20.03
CA GLY A 68 -0.73 14.37 20.25
C GLY A 68 -1.36 12.97 20.30
N LEU A 69 -1.57 12.37 19.13
CA LEU A 69 -2.18 11.04 19.03
C LEU A 69 -1.18 9.96 19.42
N ASN A 70 -1.59 9.10 20.35
CA ASN A 70 -0.87 7.88 20.67
C ASN A 70 -1.24 6.76 19.69
N ILE A 71 -0.37 5.76 19.54
CA ILE A 71 -0.59 4.55 18.74
C ILE A 71 -1.93 3.87 19.11
N ILE A 72 -2.29 3.86 20.39
CA ILE A 72 -3.56 3.28 20.87
C ILE A 72 -4.76 4.05 20.29
N GLU A 73 -4.68 5.38 20.22
CA GLU A 73 -5.75 6.23 19.70
C GLU A 73 -5.87 6.08 18.19
N VAL A 74 -4.74 5.98 17.49
CA VAL A 74 -4.72 5.66 16.05
C VAL A 74 -5.36 4.29 15.79
N LYS A 75 -5.07 3.28 16.62
CA LYS A 75 -5.70 1.96 16.53
C LYS A 75 -7.22 2.00 16.77
N LYS A 76 -7.69 2.83 17.71
CA LYS A 76 -9.12 3.04 17.96
C LYS A 76 -9.80 3.79 16.81
N LEU A 77 -9.15 4.83 16.29
CA LEU A 77 -9.65 5.60 15.15
C LEU A 77 -9.81 4.71 13.91
N ALA A 78 -8.84 3.84 13.64
CA ALA A 78 -8.92 2.86 12.56
C ALA A 78 -10.07 1.86 12.75
N TYR A 79 -10.32 1.42 14.00
CA TYR A 79 -11.48 0.57 14.33
C TYR A 79 -12.80 1.30 14.08
N GLU A 80 -12.96 2.52 14.58
CA GLU A 80 -14.16 3.33 14.39
C GLU A 80 -14.43 3.63 12.90
N PHE A 81 -13.37 3.92 12.14
CA PHE A 81 -13.45 4.14 10.70
C PHE A 81 -13.95 2.88 9.97
N ALA A 82 -13.43 1.71 10.33
CA ALA A 82 -13.88 0.45 9.76
C ALA A 82 -15.34 0.11 10.11
N GLU A 83 -15.77 0.32 11.35
CA GLU A 83 -17.15 0.10 11.78
C GLU A 83 -18.12 1.03 11.02
N ARG A 84 -17.75 2.31 10.84
CA ARG A 84 -18.54 3.26 10.04
C ARG A 84 -18.62 2.88 8.56
N ALA A 85 -17.53 2.34 8.01
CA ALA A 85 -17.49 1.81 6.65
C ALA A 85 -18.14 0.42 6.52
N ALA A 86 -18.72 -0.13 7.60
CA ALA A 86 -19.31 -1.47 7.66
C ALA A 86 -18.34 -2.60 7.24
N LEU A 87 -17.03 -2.41 7.49
CA LEU A 87 -15.98 -3.39 7.24
C LEU A 87 -15.90 -4.38 8.41
N ASP A 88 -16.92 -5.25 8.53
CA ASP A 88 -17.23 -6.13 9.68
C ASP A 88 -16.20 -7.26 9.97
N ARG A 89 -15.00 -7.24 9.38
CA ARG A 89 -14.09 -8.40 9.46
C ARG A 89 -12.70 -8.05 9.99
N ARG A 90 -12.38 -8.70 11.13
CA ARG A 90 -11.05 -9.00 11.72
C ARG A 90 -10.60 -8.11 12.87
N PHE A 91 -11.39 -7.14 13.30
CA PHE A 91 -11.10 -6.40 14.52
C PHE A 91 -11.67 -7.08 15.76
N GLU A 92 -10.94 -7.00 16.87
CA GLU A 92 -11.41 -7.51 18.16
C GLU A 92 -12.54 -6.62 18.70
N LYS A 93 -13.77 -7.12 18.69
CA LYS A 93 -14.95 -6.39 19.19
C LYS A 93 -14.91 -6.13 20.71
N ILE A 94 -14.07 -6.86 21.44
CA ILE A 94 -13.91 -6.73 22.89
C ILE A 94 -13.11 -5.47 23.22
N ASN A 95 -11.96 -5.29 22.56
CA ASN A 95 -11.04 -4.20 22.83
C ASN A 95 -11.29 -2.96 21.95
N GLN A 96 -12.08 -3.10 20.87
CA GLN A 96 -12.42 -2.02 19.94
C GLN A 96 -11.16 -1.33 19.37
N THR A 97 -10.13 -2.13 19.09
CA THR A 97 -8.83 -1.67 18.61
C THR A 97 -8.43 -2.40 17.33
N ALA A 98 -7.69 -1.69 16.47
CA ALA A 98 -7.04 -2.29 15.32
C ALA A 98 -5.73 -3.00 15.68
N GLY A 99 -5.53 -4.19 15.10
CA GLY A 99 -4.33 -5.00 15.28
C GLY A 99 -4.38 -5.92 16.51
N TRP A 100 -3.26 -6.61 16.77
CA TRP A 100 -3.07 -7.44 17.95
C TRP A 100 -2.37 -6.64 19.07
N GLU A 101 -2.60 -7.02 20.33
CA GLU A 101 -1.76 -6.61 21.47
C GLU A 101 -0.43 -7.38 21.49
#